data_AF-A0A090KDR1-F1
#
_entry.id   AF-A0A090KDR1-F1
#
_cell.length_a   1.000
_cell.length_b   1.000
_cell.length_c   1.000
_cell.angle_alpha   90.00
_cell.angle_beta   90.00
_cell.angle_gamma   90.00
#
_symmetry.space_group_name_H-M   'P 1'
#
loop_
_entity.id
_entity.type
_entity.pdbx_description
1 polymer ?
#
loop_
_entity_poly.entity_id
_entity_poly.type
_entity_poly.pdbx_seq_one_letter_code
_entity_poly.pdbx_strand_id
1 'polypeptide(L)'
;MSVFETLLSSELLFFLIADLIIALALLSAMRFFTGAVDNIDTTDELAKRDNFAFGISLAGAIFGLGIVLSGAITGEKAATLSIEILGISLYGLAGLVLIKLGRWIHDHVSLNLLDKNTEIAQRNVAVAIVDACASIATAIIIRSTLVWAEGLEVITFIAIFSGFLISQTLMLVMTRYREYRYSRGNLGTTMQQAFTDNNIAVAVRHGGYLIGVAIAVTIASNYIYYDTANLMTTLGSWMVFSLVMLTAFTILAIIAKKLILNGVDINKEVDLQNNIGVATMDMAINLSIAFILTALLI
;
A
#
# COMPACT_ATOMS: atom_id res chain seq x y z
N MET A 1 -24.52 -1.24 32.02
CA MET A 1 -23.06 -1.06 32.15
C MET A 1 -22.66 0.14 31.34
N SER A 2 -21.80 0.99 31.88
CA SER A 2 -21.23 2.10 31.09
C SER A 2 -20.35 1.54 29.97
N VAL A 3 -20.15 2.31 28.90
CA VAL A 3 -19.19 1.95 27.82
C VAL A 3 -17.82 1.65 28.41
N PHE A 4 -17.42 2.37 29.47
CA PHE A 4 -16.20 2.13 30.24
C PHE A 4 -16.17 0.79 30.97
N GLU A 5 -17.26 0.37 31.62
CA GLU A 5 -17.33 -0.94 32.31
C GLU A 5 -17.28 -2.12 31.34
N THR A 6 -17.80 -1.93 30.12
CA THR A 6 -17.76 -2.95 29.06
C THR A 6 -16.35 -3.06 28.47
N LEU A 7 -15.68 -1.91 28.26
CA LEU A 7 -14.27 -1.81 27.87
C LEU A 7 -13.31 -2.39 28.91
N LEU A 8 -13.67 -2.31 30.19
CA LEU A 8 -12.91 -2.85 31.33
C LEU A 8 -13.33 -4.28 31.71
N SER A 9 -14.14 -4.96 30.89
CA SER A 9 -14.37 -6.39 31.13
C SER A 9 -13.03 -7.13 31.01
N SER A 10 -12.73 -7.97 32.00
CA SER A 10 -11.46 -8.71 32.06
C SER A 10 -11.24 -9.54 30.79
N GLU A 11 -12.32 -10.08 30.21
CA GLU A 11 -12.28 -10.84 28.97
C GLU A 11 -11.85 -10.00 27.77
N LEU A 12 -12.49 -8.84 27.49
CA LEU A 12 -12.12 -8.00 26.36
C LEU A 12 -10.66 -7.51 26.47
N LEU A 13 -10.20 -7.21 27.69
CA LEU A 13 -8.82 -6.80 27.92
C LEU A 13 -7.81 -7.89 27.51
N PHE A 14 -8.12 -9.17 27.75
CA PHE A 14 -7.25 -10.28 27.32
C PHE A 14 -7.12 -10.39 25.81
N PHE A 15 -8.22 -10.17 25.06
CA PHE A 15 -8.19 -10.15 23.59
C PHE A 15 -7.31 -8.99 23.09
N LEU A 16 -7.59 -7.76 23.55
CA LEU A 16 -6.82 -6.57 23.13
C LEU A 16 -5.32 -6.67 23.43
N ILE A 17 -4.96 -7.25 24.58
CA ILE A 17 -3.55 -7.48 24.94
C ILE A 17 -2.92 -8.53 24.01
N ALA A 18 -3.63 -9.61 23.70
CA ALA A 18 -3.15 -10.64 22.78
C ALA A 18 -2.90 -10.05 21.38
N ASP A 19 -3.83 -9.27 20.85
CA ASP A 19 -3.72 -8.60 19.55
C ASP A 19 -2.50 -7.68 19.50
N LEU A 20 -2.32 -6.86 20.55
CA LEU A 20 -1.19 -5.94 20.66
C LEU A 20 0.15 -6.69 20.73
N ILE A 21 0.23 -7.77 21.49
CA ILE A 21 1.45 -8.59 21.59
C ILE A 21 1.79 -9.20 20.23
N ILE A 22 0.81 -9.79 19.54
CA ILE A 22 1.02 -10.42 18.23
C ILE A 22 1.39 -9.35 17.18
N ALA A 23 0.72 -8.21 17.19
CA ALA A 23 1.02 -7.10 16.28
C ALA A 23 2.45 -6.59 16.48
N LEU A 24 2.88 -6.36 17.73
CA LEU A 24 4.24 -5.93 18.04
C LEU A 24 5.28 -7.01 17.65
N ALA A 25 4.97 -8.29 17.87
CA ALA A 25 5.83 -9.38 17.47
C ALA A 25 6.01 -9.44 15.95
N LEU A 26 4.93 -9.31 15.16
CA LEU A 26 4.97 -9.30 13.70
C LEU A 26 5.66 -8.06 13.14
N LEU A 27 5.40 -6.87 13.70
CA LEU A 27 6.09 -5.63 13.33
C LEU A 27 7.60 -5.75 13.58
N SER A 28 8.00 -6.36 14.71
CA SER A 28 9.41 -6.63 15.01
C SER A 28 10.01 -7.65 14.04
N ALA A 29 9.25 -8.70 13.71
CA ALA A 29 9.65 -9.73 12.75
C ALA A 29 9.91 -9.16 11.35
N MET A 30 9.20 -8.12 10.92
CA MET A 30 9.38 -7.49 9.61
C MET A 30 10.82 -7.04 9.35
N ARG A 31 11.50 -6.51 10.38
CA ARG A 31 12.90 -6.10 10.27
C ARG A 31 13.82 -7.30 10.04
N PHE A 32 13.66 -8.36 10.84
CA PHE A 32 14.46 -9.58 10.71
C PHE A 32 14.21 -10.26 9.36
N PHE A 33 12.95 -10.32 8.93
CA PHE A 33 12.56 -10.88 7.66
C PHE A 33 13.17 -10.11 6.49
N THR A 34 13.17 -8.77 6.55
CA THR A 34 13.81 -7.92 5.54
C THR A 34 15.32 -8.18 5.47
N GLY A 35 16.00 -8.19 6.62
CA GLY A 35 17.45 -8.47 6.68
C GLY A 35 17.81 -9.86 6.16
N ALA A 36 17.01 -10.89 6.49
CA ALA A 36 17.25 -12.26 6.06
C ALA A 36 17.03 -12.45 4.56
N VAL A 37 15.95 -11.89 4.00
CA VAL A 37 15.63 -12.07 2.57
C VAL A 37 16.57 -11.27 1.68
N ASP A 38 16.92 -10.06 2.09
CA ASP A 38 17.77 -9.18 1.29
C ASP A 38 19.27 -9.39 1.60
N ASN A 39 19.61 -10.32 2.50
CA ASN A 39 20.96 -10.68 2.96
C ASN A 39 21.78 -9.46 3.43
N ILE A 40 21.14 -8.61 4.25
CA ILE A 40 21.67 -7.33 4.72
C ILE A 40 21.59 -7.26 6.26
N ASP A 41 22.65 -6.79 6.90
CA ASP A 41 22.60 -6.43 8.33
C ASP A 41 21.87 -5.08 8.47
N THR A 42 20.59 -5.16 8.85
CA THR A 42 19.76 -3.97 9.05
C THR A 42 20.28 -3.03 10.13
N THR A 43 21.04 -3.52 11.12
CA THR A 43 21.64 -2.67 12.16
C THR A 43 22.84 -1.92 11.59
N ASP A 44 23.66 -2.58 10.78
CA ASP A 44 24.79 -1.96 10.10
C ASP A 44 24.33 -0.86 9.14
N GLU A 45 23.32 -1.15 8.30
CA GLU A 45 22.75 -0.18 7.36
C GLU A 45 22.12 1.04 8.05
N LEU A 46 21.33 0.82 9.12
CA LEU A 46 20.63 1.89 9.81
C LEU A 46 21.53 2.74 10.71
N ALA A 47 22.40 2.09 11.51
CA ALA A 47 23.07 2.75 12.63
C ALA A 47 24.55 3.04 12.41
N LYS A 48 25.19 2.43 11.41
CA LYS A 48 26.62 2.65 11.13
C LYS A 48 26.86 3.25 9.76
N ARG A 49 26.10 2.84 8.75
CA ARG A 49 26.22 3.37 7.38
C ARG A 49 25.38 4.61 7.15
N ASP A 50 24.45 4.92 8.06
CA ASP A 50 23.48 6.03 7.94
C ASP A 50 22.75 6.00 6.59
N ASN A 51 22.32 4.81 6.15
CA ASN A 51 21.62 4.67 4.89
C ASN A 51 20.16 5.12 5.02
N PHE A 52 19.92 6.41 4.78
CA PHE A 52 18.58 6.99 4.83
C PHE A 52 17.61 6.32 3.85
N ALA A 53 18.07 5.92 2.66
CA ALA A 53 17.24 5.23 1.68
C ALA A 53 16.74 3.89 2.24
N PHE A 54 17.64 3.10 2.83
CA PHE A 54 17.25 1.86 3.50
C PHE A 54 16.25 2.12 4.64
N GLY A 55 16.49 3.16 5.44
CA GLY A 55 15.57 3.57 6.52
C GLY A 55 14.16 3.93 6.02
N ILE A 56 14.04 4.71 4.94
CA ILE A 56 12.75 5.09 4.35
C ILE A 56 12.00 3.86 3.82
N SER A 57 12.69 2.99 3.08
CA SER A 57 12.13 1.75 2.54
C SER A 57 11.62 0.84 3.67
N LEU A 58 12.44 0.61 4.71
CA LEU A 58 12.06 -0.22 5.85
C LEU A 58 10.90 0.39 6.65
N ALA A 59 10.89 1.71 6.84
CA ALA A 59 9.78 2.40 7.52
C ALA A 59 8.46 2.22 6.78
N GLY A 60 8.45 2.35 5.44
CA GLY A 60 7.27 2.09 4.62
C GLY A 60 6.78 0.65 4.74
N ALA A 61 7.70 -0.31 4.80
CA ALA A 61 7.37 -1.72 4.96
C ALA A 61 6.78 -2.05 6.35
N ILE A 62 7.35 -1.49 7.43
CA ILE A 62 6.83 -1.63 8.80
C ILE A 62 5.45 -0.96 8.92
N PHE A 63 5.30 0.26 8.42
CA PHE A 63 4.02 0.97 8.44
C PHE A 63 2.95 0.23 7.62
N GLY A 64 3.32 -0.30 6.44
CA GLY A 64 2.47 -1.17 5.64
C GLY A 64 1.99 -2.40 6.42
N LEU A 65 2.88 -3.08 7.15
CA LEU A 65 2.46 -4.20 7.99
C LEU A 65 1.48 -3.75 9.10
N GLY A 66 1.68 -2.57 9.69
CA GLY A 66 0.72 -1.98 10.62
C GLY A 66 -0.68 -1.76 10.02
N ILE A 67 -0.74 -1.28 8.77
CA ILE A 67 -2.00 -1.15 8.02
C ILE A 67 -2.67 -2.52 7.84
N VAL A 68 -1.93 -3.54 7.42
CA VAL A 68 -2.45 -4.90 7.25
C VAL A 68 -2.97 -5.47 8.57
N LEU A 69 -2.20 -5.37 9.65
CA LEU A 69 -2.58 -5.86 10.97
C LEU A 69 -3.84 -5.17 11.49
N SER A 70 -4.02 -3.88 11.19
CA SER A 70 -5.27 -3.19 11.53
C SER A 70 -6.49 -3.83 10.87
N GLY A 71 -6.35 -4.45 9.69
CA GLY A 71 -7.42 -5.20 9.04
C GLY A 71 -7.68 -6.54 9.70
N ALA A 72 -6.63 -7.24 10.15
CA ALA A 72 -6.76 -8.51 10.87
C ALA A 72 -7.40 -8.35 12.26
N ILE A 73 -7.25 -7.18 12.88
CA ILE A 73 -7.80 -6.86 14.23
C ILE A 73 -9.20 -6.22 14.13
N THR A 74 -9.56 -5.63 12.99
CA THR A 74 -10.87 -4.96 12.84
C THR A 74 -11.98 -6.01 12.74
N GLY A 75 -12.98 -5.94 13.62
CA GLY A 75 -14.16 -6.79 13.58
C GLY A 75 -14.73 -7.06 14.96
N GLU A 76 -15.69 -7.98 15.03
CA GLU A 76 -16.14 -8.53 16.31
C GLU A 76 -15.10 -9.52 16.84
N LYS A 77 -14.94 -9.58 18.18
CA LYS A 77 -14.06 -10.57 18.82
C LYS A 77 -14.48 -11.99 18.43
N ALA A 78 -13.50 -12.87 18.24
CA ALA A 78 -13.77 -14.27 18.00
C ALA A 78 -14.48 -14.94 19.20
N ALA A 79 -15.12 -16.08 18.93
CA ALA A 79 -15.83 -16.85 19.96
C ALA A 79 -14.92 -17.32 21.12
N THR A 80 -13.62 -17.46 20.87
CA THR A 80 -12.62 -17.82 21.89
C THR A 80 -11.29 -17.11 21.63
N LEU A 81 -10.53 -16.86 22.69
CA LEU A 81 -9.20 -16.25 22.61
C LEU A 81 -8.24 -17.07 21.73
N SER A 82 -8.37 -18.40 21.72
CA SER A 82 -7.54 -19.26 20.88
C SER A 82 -7.79 -19.05 19.38
N ILE A 83 -9.06 -18.82 19.00
CA ILE A 83 -9.43 -18.52 17.61
C ILE A 83 -8.94 -17.12 17.23
N GLU A 84 -9.03 -16.15 18.14
CA GLU A 84 -8.50 -14.79 17.94
C GLU A 84 -6.99 -14.82 17.64
N ILE A 85 -6.23 -15.45 18.53
CA ILE A 85 -4.76 -15.58 18.41
C ILE A 85 -4.40 -16.25 17.08
N LEU A 86 -5.10 -17.32 16.72
CA LEU A 86 -4.87 -18.04 15.47
C LEU A 86 -5.22 -17.18 14.25
N GLY A 87 -6.35 -16.47 14.29
CA GLY A 87 -6.82 -15.61 13.20
C GLY A 87 -5.85 -14.47 12.90
N ILE A 88 -5.50 -13.68 13.92
CA ILE A 88 -4.54 -12.57 13.78
C ILE A 88 -3.18 -13.08 13.35
N SER A 89 -2.72 -14.23 13.86
CA SER A 89 -1.45 -14.83 13.46
C SER A 89 -1.47 -15.23 11.98
N LEU A 90 -2.51 -15.93 11.52
CA LEU A 90 -2.59 -16.38 10.13
C LEU A 90 -2.75 -15.20 9.15
N TYR A 91 -3.63 -14.25 9.45
CA TYR A 91 -3.83 -13.07 8.61
C TYR A 91 -2.61 -12.15 8.62
N GLY A 92 -1.97 -11.96 9.76
CA GLY A 92 -0.73 -11.19 9.88
C GLY A 92 0.43 -11.82 9.10
N LEU A 93 0.59 -13.15 9.17
CA LEU A 93 1.61 -13.88 8.39
C LEU A 93 1.30 -13.85 6.89
N ALA A 94 0.05 -14.10 6.50
CA ALA A 94 -0.38 -14.00 5.10
C ALA A 94 -0.10 -12.59 4.56
N GLY A 95 -0.48 -11.57 5.32
CA GLY A 95 -0.26 -10.18 4.96
C GLY A 95 1.22 -9.81 4.83
N LEU A 96 2.10 -10.31 5.71
CA LEU A 96 3.55 -10.13 5.58
C LEU A 96 4.08 -10.73 4.27
N VAL A 97 3.67 -11.96 3.93
CA VAL A 97 4.05 -12.62 2.69
C VAL A 97 3.55 -11.83 1.48
N LEU A 98 2.29 -11.40 1.49
CA LEU A 98 1.67 -10.61 0.42
C LEU A 98 2.33 -9.25 0.23
N ILE A 99 2.74 -8.56 1.31
CA ILE A 99 3.51 -7.31 1.20
C ILE A 99 4.83 -7.57 0.46
N LYS A 100 5.58 -8.60 0.83
CA LYS A 100 6.85 -8.91 0.15
C LYS A 100 6.63 -9.28 -1.31
N LEU A 101 5.60 -10.08 -1.60
CA LEU A 101 5.23 -10.43 -2.97
C LEU A 101 4.82 -9.19 -3.78
N GLY A 102 4.02 -8.29 -3.22
CA GLY A 102 3.61 -7.05 -3.88
C GLY A 102 4.79 -6.12 -4.14
N ARG A 103 5.72 -5.98 -3.19
CA ARG A 103 6.99 -5.27 -3.40
C ARG A 103 7.81 -5.89 -4.53
N TRP A 104 7.88 -7.22 -4.58
CA TRP A 104 8.58 -7.92 -5.66
C TRP A 104 7.92 -7.70 -7.02
N ILE A 105 6.58 -7.80 -7.12
CA ILE A 105 5.81 -7.50 -8.33
C ILE A 105 6.05 -6.05 -8.78
N HIS A 106 6.01 -5.09 -7.85
CA HIS A 106 6.23 -3.70 -8.18
C HIS A 106 7.63 -3.46 -8.73
N ASP A 107 8.65 -3.98 -8.06
CA ASP A 107 10.06 -3.86 -8.45
C ASP A 107 10.35 -4.54 -9.79
N HIS A 108 10.02 -5.82 -9.95
CA HIS A 108 10.45 -6.58 -11.13
C HIS A 108 9.49 -6.48 -12.32
N VAL A 109 8.20 -6.21 -12.07
CA VAL A 109 7.17 -6.21 -13.12
C VAL A 109 6.65 -4.82 -13.40
N SER A 110 6.43 -3.97 -12.39
CA SER A 110 5.96 -2.59 -12.63
C SER A 110 7.11 -1.64 -12.98
N LEU A 111 8.26 -1.75 -12.30
CA LEU A 111 9.46 -0.92 -12.47
C LEU A 111 10.65 -1.74 -12.98
N ASN A 112 10.46 -2.38 -14.13
CA ASN A 112 11.41 -3.35 -14.71
C ASN A 112 12.69 -2.77 -15.36
N LEU A 113 13.00 -1.49 -15.17
CA LEU A 113 14.16 -0.80 -15.75
C LEU A 113 15.15 -0.30 -14.69
N LEU A 114 14.88 -0.54 -13.40
CA LEU A 114 15.80 -0.23 -12.31
C LEU A 114 15.99 -1.44 -11.40
N ASP A 115 17.13 -1.49 -10.70
CA ASP A 115 17.37 -2.46 -9.63
C ASP A 115 17.20 -1.76 -8.28
N LYS A 116 16.03 -1.93 -7.67
CA LYS A 116 15.70 -1.29 -6.41
C LYS A 116 16.71 -1.58 -5.30
N ASN A 117 17.19 -2.82 -5.19
CA ASN A 117 18.09 -3.21 -4.11
C ASN A 117 19.45 -2.50 -4.27
N THR A 118 19.96 -2.45 -5.50
CA THR A 118 21.20 -1.73 -5.83
C THR A 118 21.06 -0.23 -5.56
N GLU A 119 19.95 0.39 -6.00
CA GLU A 119 19.68 1.82 -5.79
C GLU A 119 19.58 2.19 -4.30
N ILE A 120 18.87 1.38 -3.50
CA ILE A 120 18.76 1.59 -2.05
C ILE A 120 20.12 1.40 -1.35
N ALA A 121 20.91 0.41 -1.76
CA ALA A 121 22.27 0.23 -1.25
C ALA A 121 23.18 1.43 -1.58
N GLN A 122 22.96 2.06 -2.74
CA GLN A 122 23.63 3.28 -3.17
C GLN A 122 23.00 4.57 -2.60
N ARG A 123 22.11 4.44 -1.59
CA ARG A 123 21.49 5.56 -0.86
C ARG A 123 20.55 6.43 -1.72
N ASN A 124 19.96 5.87 -2.78
CA ASN A 124 18.98 6.56 -3.60
C ASN A 124 17.65 6.75 -2.84
N VAL A 125 17.39 7.99 -2.42
CA VAL A 125 16.22 8.37 -1.63
C VAL A 125 14.95 8.34 -2.48
N ALA A 126 15.02 8.71 -3.76
CA ALA A 126 13.86 8.68 -4.65
C ALA A 126 13.31 7.25 -4.80
N VAL A 127 14.18 6.27 -5.06
CA VAL A 127 13.79 4.85 -5.16
C VAL A 127 13.24 4.34 -3.83
N ALA A 128 13.85 4.71 -2.71
CA ALA A 128 13.35 4.34 -1.39
C ALA A 128 11.94 4.90 -1.08
N ILE A 129 11.65 6.14 -1.47
CA ILE A 129 10.32 6.74 -1.34
C ILE A 129 9.30 5.97 -2.18
N VAL A 130 9.64 5.64 -3.43
CA VAL A 130 8.75 4.86 -4.31
C VAL A 130 8.45 3.48 -3.70
N ASP A 131 9.48 2.76 -3.25
CA ASP A 131 9.31 1.45 -2.63
C ASP A 131 8.52 1.51 -1.31
N ALA A 132 8.74 2.53 -0.48
CA ALA A 132 7.95 2.76 0.72
C ALA A 132 6.46 2.98 0.39
N CYS A 133 6.16 3.88 -0.57
CA CYS A 133 4.78 4.15 -0.98
C CYS A 133 4.12 2.96 -1.67
N ALA A 134 4.87 2.17 -2.48
CA ALA A 134 4.36 0.95 -3.09
C ALA A 134 4.02 -0.12 -2.05
N SER A 135 4.83 -0.22 -0.99
CA SER A 135 4.56 -1.10 0.16
C SER A 135 3.29 -0.68 0.90
N ILE A 136 3.10 0.62 1.13
CA ILE A 136 1.91 1.19 1.77
C ILE A 136 0.67 0.95 0.92
N ALA A 137 0.74 1.24 -0.39
CA ALA A 137 -0.36 1.02 -1.33
C ALA A 137 -0.77 -0.47 -1.38
N THR A 138 0.21 -1.37 -1.44
CA THR A 138 0.00 -2.82 -1.35
C THR A 138 -0.67 -3.22 -0.04
N ALA A 139 -0.22 -2.67 1.08
CA ALA A 139 -0.79 -2.94 2.40
C ALA A 139 -2.25 -2.47 2.54
N ILE A 140 -2.61 -1.32 1.97
CA ILE A 140 -3.99 -0.81 1.95
C ILE A 140 -4.91 -1.80 1.23
N ILE A 141 -4.48 -2.31 0.08
CA ILE A 141 -5.20 -3.34 -0.68
C ILE A 141 -5.36 -4.63 0.14
N ILE A 142 -4.26 -5.12 0.72
CA ILE A 142 -4.29 -6.35 1.53
C ILE A 142 -5.26 -6.18 2.70
N ARG A 143 -5.18 -5.05 3.42
CA ARG A 143 -6.10 -4.73 4.52
C ARG A 143 -7.56 -4.81 4.06
N SER A 144 -7.90 -4.18 2.93
CA SER A 144 -9.26 -4.23 2.37
C SER A 144 -9.70 -5.66 2.05
N THR A 145 -8.83 -6.50 1.47
CA THR A 145 -9.16 -7.91 1.20
C THR A 145 -9.30 -8.75 2.47
N LEU A 146 -8.54 -8.47 3.54
CA LEU A 146 -8.66 -9.15 4.82
C LEU A 146 -9.96 -8.80 5.54
N VAL A 147 -10.36 -7.53 5.51
CA VAL A 147 -11.63 -7.07 6.11
C VAL A 147 -12.83 -7.60 5.31
N TRP A 148 -12.69 -7.74 4.00
CA TRP A 148 -13.73 -8.26 3.12
C TRP A 148 -13.95 -9.77 3.25
N ALA A 149 -12.88 -10.54 3.39
CA ALA A 149 -12.96 -11.99 3.41
C ALA A 149 -13.26 -12.52 4.82
N GLU A 150 -14.31 -13.34 4.95
CA GLU A 150 -14.75 -13.88 6.24
C GLU A 150 -14.27 -15.33 6.46
N GLY A 151 -13.95 -15.67 7.71
CA GLY A 151 -13.61 -17.03 8.14
C GLY A 151 -12.14 -17.44 7.94
N LEU A 152 -11.72 -18.58 8.51
CA LEU A 152 -10.32 -19.04 8.51
C LEU A 152 -10.09 -20.26 7.61
N GLU A 153 -10.97 -20.46 6.63
CA GLU A 153 -10.92 -21.58 5.72
C GLU A 153 -9.97 -21.33 4.54
N VAL A 154 -9.54 -22.41 3.88
CA VAL A 154 -8.64 -22.33 2.71
C VAL A 154 -9.22 -21.43 1.61
N ILE A 155 -10.55 -21.48 1.41
CA ILE A 155 -11.23 -20.65 0.40
C ILE A 155 -11.09 -19.15 0.68
N THR A 156 -11.07 -18.75 1.96
CA THR A 156 -10.85 -17.36 2.38
C THR A 156 -9.46 -16.88 1.96
N PHE A 157 -8.41 -17.68 2.19
CA PHE A 157 -7.06 -17.33 1.76
C PHE A 157 -6.91 -17.31 0.24
N ILE A 158 -7.61 -18.18 -0.48
CA ILE A 158 -7.69 -18.13 -1.96
C ILE A 158 -8.35 -16.83 -2.41
N ALA A 159 -9.43 -16.40 -1.77
CA ALA A 159 -10.13 -15.16 -2.08
C ALA A 159 -9.25 -13.93 -1.83
N ILE A 160 -8.58 -13.87 -0.67
CA ILE A 160 -7.61 -12.81 -0.31
C ILE A 160 -6.51 -12.74 -1.36
N PHE A 161 -5.88 -13.88 -1.69
CA PHE A 161 -4.81 -13.93 -2.68
C PHE A 161 -5.28 -13.49 -4.08
N SER A 162 -6.49 -13.91 -4.48
CA SER A 162 -7.06 -13.55 -5.79
C SER A 162 -7.39 -12.06 -5.88
N GLY A 163 -8.03 -11.49 -4.84
CA GLY A 163 -8.30 -10.06 -4.75
C GLY A 163 -7.02 -9.22 -4.74
N PHE A 164 -5.99 -9.70 -4.04
CA PHE A 164 -4.64 -9.12 -4.10
C PHE A 164 -4.10 -9.14 -5.54
N LEU A 165 -4.10 -10.27 -6.26
CA LEU A 165 -3.57 -10.36 -7.62
C LEU A 165 -4.31 -9.45 -8.62
N ILE A 166 -5.64 -9.37 -8.52
CA ILE A 166 -6.46 -8.44 -9.31
C ILE A 166 -5.99 -7.01 -9.05
N SER A 167 -5.87 -6.63 -7.78
CA SER A 167 -5.48 -5.29 -7.38
C SER A 167 -4.03 -4.94 -7.77
N GLN A 168 -3.10 -5.89 -7.71
CA GLN A 168 -1.74 -5.73 -8.20
C GLN A 168 -1.71 -5.53 -9.72
N THR A 169 -2.56 -6.25 -10.46
CA THR A 169 -2.71 -6.05 -11.91
C THR A 169 -3.20 -4.65 -12.23
N LEU A 170 -4.21 -4.15 -11.49
CA LEU A 170 -4.70 -2.78 -11.65
C LEU A 170 -3.62 -1.75 -11.31
N MET A 171 -2.86 -1.92 -10.21
CA MET A 171 -1.72 -1.05 -9.88
C MET A 171 -0.65 -1.05 -10.96
N LEU A 172 -0.34 -2.22 -11.54
CA LEU A 172 0.61 -2.32 -12.64
C LEU A 172 0.14 -1.51 -13.86
N VAL A 173 -1.12 -1.66 -14.27
CA VAL A 173 -1.70 -0.88 -15.37
C VAL A 173 -1.62 0.62 -15.08
N MET A 174 -1.98 1.04 -13.86
CA MET A 174 -1.93 2.45 -13.46
C MET A 174 -0.50 3.01 -13.39
N THR A 175 0.48 2.17 -13.05
CA THR A 175 1.91 2.53 -13.05
C THR A 175 2.42 2.70 -14.47
N ARG A 176 2.13 1.75 -15.38
CA ARG A 176 2.52 1.81 -16.79
C ARG A 176 1.86 2.95 -17.55
N TYR A 177 0.59 3.22 -17.28
CA TYR A 177 -0.09 4.40 -17.81
C TYR A 177 0.64 5.69 -17.44
N ARG A 178 1.07 5.81 -16.18
CA ARG A 178 1.79 6.98 -15.70
C ARG A 178 3.20 7.10 -16.28
N GLU A 179 3.91 5.99 -16.41
CA GLU A 179 5.22 5.93 -17.08
C GLU A 179 5.11 6.37 -18.55
N TYR A 180 4.10 5.89 -19.27
CA TYR A 180 3.83 6.32 -20.64
C TYR A 180 3.57 7.83 -20.71
N ARG A 181 2.72 8.37 -19.83
CA ARG A 181 2.42 9.81 -19.75
C ARG A 181 3.68 10.63 -19.44
N TYR A 182 4.53 10.16 -18.55
CA TYR A 182 5.79 10.81 -18.19
C TYR A 182 6.73 10.91 -19.40
N SER A 183 6.96 9.79 -20.10
CA SER A 183 7.88 9.75 -21.25
C SER A 183 7.47 10.68 -22.39
N ARG A 184 6.16 10.82 -22.63
CA ARG A 184 5.59 11.76 -23.62
C ARG A 184 5.85 13.23 -23.28
N GLY A 185 6.02 13.56 -21.99
CA GLY A 185 6.33 14.91 -21.52
C GLY A 185 7.82 15.24 -21.45
N ASN A 186 8.69 14.22 -21.46
CA ASN A 186 10.11 14.37 -21.12
C ASN A 186 11.05 13.83 -22.22
N LEU A 187 10.78 14.14 -23.49
CA LEU A 187 11.63 13.77 -24.63
C LEU A 187 11.96 12.26 -24.73
N GLY A 188 11.09 11.40 -24.21
CA GLY A 188 11.28 9.95 -24.22
C GLY A 188 12.10 9.38 -23.05
N THR A 189 12.54 10.19 -22.08
CA THR A 189 13.13 9.65 -20.84
C THR A 189 12.08 8.89 -20.03
N THR A 190 12.49 7.81 -19.38
CA THR A 190 11.57 6.98 -18.59
C THR A 190 11.40 7.57 -17.20
N MET A 191 10.23 7.34 -16.59
CA MET A 191 10.00 7.72 -15.19
C MET A 191 10.98 7.00 -14.25
N GLN A 192 11.37 5.78 -14.62
CA GLN A 192 12.34 4.98 -13.88
C GLN A 192 13.74 5.57 -13.90
N GLN A 193 14.16 6.15 -15.03
CA GLN A 193 15.43 6.90 -15.10
C GLN A 193 15.41 8.10 -14.14
N ALA A 194 14.27 8.80 -14.04
CA ALA A 194 14.16 9.90 -13.07
C ALA A 194 14.31 9.41 -11.62
N PHE A 195 13.87 8.19 -11.31
CA PHE A 195 14.10 7.58 -10.00
C PHE A 195 15.57 7.25 -9.77
N THR A 196 16.25 6.64 -10.75
CA THR A 196 17.70 6.34 -10.65
C THR A 196 18.54 7.62 -10.58
N ASP A 197 18.08 8.70 -11.21
CA ASP A 197 18.70 10.04 -11.12
C ASP A 197 18.39 10.74 -9.78
N ASN A 198 17.78 10.03 -8.83
CA ASN A 198 17.41 10.50 -7.50
C ASN A 198 16.47 11.73 -7.51
N ASN A 199 15.57 11.83 -8.49
CA ASN A 199 14.55 12.87 -8.55
C ASN A 199 13.44 12.61 -7.51
N ILE A 200 13.65 13.15 -6.31
CA ILE A 200 12.74 13.03 -5.15
C ILE A 200 11.34 13.57 -5.48
N ALA A 201 11.23 14.66 -6.25
CA ALA A 201 9.92 15.23 -6.58
C ALA A 201 9.08 14.25 -7.43
N VAL A 202 9.67 13.62 -8.44
CA VAL A 202 8.97 12.61 -9.25
C VAL A 202 8.58 11.40 -8.40
N ALA A 203 9.45 10.97 -7.46
CA ALA A 203 9.17 9.89 -6.51
C ALA A 203 7.99 10.20 -5.58
N VAL A 204 7.98 11.36 -4.90
CA VAL A 204 6.87 11.80 -4.03
C VAL A 204 5.56 11.88 -4.82
N ARG A 205 5.61 12.49 -6.02
CA ARG A 205 4.44 12.61 -6.89
C ARG A 205 3.90 11.23 -7.27
N HIS A 206 4.76 10.26 -7.55
CA HIS A 206 4.37 8.89 -7.92
C HIS A 206 3.82 8.12 -6.71
N GLY A 207 4.49 8.22 -5.56
CA GLY A 207 4.08 7.57 -4.32
C GLY A 207 2.67 7.98 -3.88
N GLY A 208 2.37 9.28 -3.88
CA GLY A 208 1.02 9.79 -3.57
C GLY A 208 -0.06 9.26 -4.52
N TYR A 209 0.29 9.07 -5.79
CA TYR A 209 -0.62 8.49 -6.78
C TYR A 209 -0.84 6.99 -6.57
N LEU A 210 0.20 6.21 -6.26
CA LEU A 210 0.05 4.77 -5.95
C LEU A 210 -0.87 4.56 -4.75
N ILE A 211 -0.69 5.34 -3.68
CA ILE A 211 -1.55 5.27 -2.50
C ILE A 211 -2.99 5.65 -2.85
N GLY A 212 -3.20 6.72 -3.64
CA GLY A 212 -4.53 7.11 -4.11
C GLY A 212 -5.21 6.04 -4.97
N VAL A 213 -4.46 5.40 -5.87
CA VAL A 213 -4.92 4.25 -6.67
C VAL A 213 -5.33 3.09 -5.77
N ALA A 214 -4.50 2.73 -4.79
CA ALA A 214 -4.83 1.67 -3.84
C ALA A 214 -6.13 1.96 -3.10
N ILE A 215 -6.27 3.15 -2.51
CA ILE A 215 -7.51 3.55 -1.81
C ILE A 215 -8.72 3.45 -2.76
N ALA A 216 -8.62 3.97 -3.99
CA ALA A 216 -9.71 3.89 -4.96
C ALA A 216 -10.11 2.45 -5.32
N VAL A 217 -9.15 1.53 -5.43
CA VAL A 217 -9.43 0.09 -5.66
C VAL A 217 -10.18 -0.52 -4.49
N THR A 218 -9.84 -0.14 -3.26
CA THR A 218 -10.48 -0.70 -2.04
C THR A 218 -11.94 -0.33 -1.87
N ILE A 219 -12.44 0.73 -2.53
CA ILE A 219 -13.87 1.11 -2.44
C ILE A 219 -14.80 -0.04 -2.88
N ALA A 220 -14.34 -0.91 -3.78
CA ALA A 220 -15.11 -2.08 -4.21
C ALA A 220 -15.48 -3.03 -3.04
N SER A 221 -14.65 -3.12 -1.98
CA SER A 221 -14.95 -3.99 -0.84
C SER A 221 -16.18 -3.54 -0.04
N ASN A 222 -16.63 -2.30 -0.20
CA ASN A 222 -17.83 -1.79 0.48
C ASN A 222 -19.14 -2.21 -0.21
N TYR A 223 -19.09 -2.58 -1.49
CA TYR A 223 -20.30 -2.85 -2.30
C TYR A 223 -20.39 -4.29 -2.80
N ILE A 224 -19.26 -4.99 -2.88
CA ILE A 224 -19.21 -6.35 -3.39
C ILE A 224 -19.15 -7.32 -2.22
N TYR A 225 -20.28 -7.97 -1.93
CA TYR A 225 -20.38 -8.93 -0.84
C TYR A 225 -19.51 -10.16 -1.07
N TYR A 226 -18.89 -10.66 0.00
CA TYR A 226 -18.15 -11.90 -0.04
C TYR A 226 -19.10 -13.10 -0.19
N ASP A 227 -19.02 -13.78 -1.33
CA ASP A 227 -19.79 -14.98 -1.64
C ASP A 227 -18.84 -16.09 -2.07
N THR A 228 -18.65 -17.09 -1.22
CA THR A 228 -17.77 -18.24 -1.47
C THR A 228 -18.32 -19.19 -2.52
N ALA A 229 -19.64 -19.26 -2.71
CA ALA A 229 -20.27 -20.11 -3.71
C ALA A 229 -20.08 -19.55 -5.14
N ASN A 230 -20.02 -18.21 -5.26
CA ASN A 230 -19.85 -17.51 -6.54
C ASN A 230 -18.58 -16.66 -6.61
N LEU A 231 -17.49 -17.11 -5.97
CA LEU A 231 -16.26 -16.33 -5.78
C LEU A 231 -15.74 -15.69 -7.08
N MET A 232 -15.78 -16.40 -8.21
CA MET A 232 -15.33 -15.87 -9.50
C MET A 232 -16.16 -14.67 -9.97
N THR A 233 -17.49 -14.74 -9.84
CA THR A 233 -18.40 -13.64 -10.18
C THR A 233 -18.18 -12.46 -9.26
N THR A 234 -17.97 -12.71 -7.98
CA THR A 234 -17.68 -11.68 -6.98
C THR A 234 -16.37 -10.95 -7.28
N LEU A 235 -15.29 -11.69 -7.53
CA LEU A 235 -13.99 -11.12 -7.92
C LEU A 235 -14.05 -10.37 -9.24
N GLY A 236 -14.81 -10.87 -10.23
CA GLY A 236 -15.05 -10.16 -11.50
C GLY A 236 -15.80 -8.84 -11.29
N SER A 237 -16.78 -8.83 -10.40
CA SER A 237 -17.57 -7.64 -10.05
C SER A 237 -16.70 -6.61 -9.31
N TRP A 238 -15.84 -7.07 -8.39
CA TRP A 238 -14.82 -6.24 -7.76
C TRP A 238 -13.94 -5.58 -8.81
N MET A 239 -13.35 -6.36 -9.72
CA MET A 239 -12.45 -5.81 -10.75
C MET A 239 -13.14 -4.73 -11.60
N VAL A 240 -14.36 -4.97 -12.06
CA VAL A 240 -15.14 -4.01 -12.86
C VAL A 240 -15.42 -2.75 -12.06
N PHE A 241 -15.87 -2.88 -10.80
CA PHE A 241 -16.14 -1.73 -9.94
C PHE A 241 -14.86 -0.91 -9.68
N SER A 242 -13.74 -1.57 -9.39
CA SER A 242 -12.44 -0.90 -9.20
C SER A 242 -12.01 -0.14 -10.46
N LEU A 243 -12.24 -0.65 -11.67
CA LEU A 243 -11.95 0.09 -12.91
C LEU A 243 -12.78 1.37 -13.05
N VAL A 244 -14.08 1.32 -12.68
CA VAL A 244 -14.94 2.51 -12.65
C VAL A 244 -14.43 3.51 -11.63
N MET A 245 -14.07 3.05 -10.42
CA MET A 245 -13.52 3.90 -9.36
C MET A 245 -12.18 4.52 -9.73
N LEU A 246 -11.28 3.77 -10.37
CA LEU A 246 -10.01 4.29 -10.86
C LEU A 246 -10.19 5.35 -11.95
N THR A 247 -11.20 5.18 -12.80
CA THR A 247 -11.57 6.18 -13.80
C THR A 247 -12.08 7.46 -13.13
N ALA A 248 -13.01 7.33 -12.18
CA ALA A 248 -13.53 8.47 -11.41
C ALA A 248 -12.40 9.18 -10.64
N PHE A 249 -11.56 8.44 -9.94
CA PHE A 249 -10.38 8.93 -9.23
C PHE A 249 -9.46 9.73 -10.16
N THR A 250 -9.14 9.17 -11.34
CA THR A 250 -8.25 9.82 -12.30
C THR A 250 -8.84 11.14 -12.82
N ILE A 251 -10.12 11.14 -13.18
CA ILE A 251 -10.81 12.34 -13.67
C ILE A 251 -10.84 13.43 -12.60
N LEU A 252 -11.27 13.07 -11.38
CA LEU A 252 -11.38 14.02 -10.27
C LEU A 252 -10.00 14.55 -9.86
N ALA A 253 -8.97 13.72 -9.83
CA ALA A 253 -7.60 14.16 -9.54
C ALA A 253 -7.08 15.14 -10.60
N ILE A 254 -7.38 14.93 -11.89
CA ILE A 254 -7.02 15.86 -12.97
C ILE A 254 -7.74 17.21 -12.78
N ILE A 255 -9.05 17.19 -12.51
CA ILE A 255 -9.84 18.40 -12.27
C ILE A 255 -9.29 19.15 -11.06
N ALA A 256 -9.09 18.46 -9.94
CA ALA A 256 -8.59 19.05 -8.71
C ALA A 256 -7.20 19.68 -8.87
N LYS A 257 -6.27 19.01 -9.57
CA LYS A 257 -4.96 19.59 -9.89
C LYS A 257 -5.08 20.87 -10.71
N LYS A 258 -5.95 20.89 -11.72
CA LYS A 258 -6.16 22.07 -12.57
C LYS A 258 -6.73 23.25 -11.78
N LEU A 259 -7.57 22.99 -10.78
CA LEU A 259 -8.16 24.03 -9.92
C LEU A 259 -7.19 24.53 -8.84
N ILE A 260 -6.55 23.61 -8.12
CA ILE A 260 -5.74 23.91 -6.93
C ILE A 260 -4.35 24.43 -7.33
N LEU A 261 -3.73 23.84 -8.36
CA LEU A 261 -2.42 24.23 -8.87
C LEU A 261 -2.56 25.08 -10.14
N ASN A 262 -3.60 25.91 -10.21
CA ASN A 262 -3.84 26.78 -11.35
C ASN A 262 -2.64 27.73 -11.57
N GLY A 263 -2.17 27.83 -12.81
CA GLY A 263 -1.01 28.63 -13.17
C GLY A 263 0.35 27.97 -12.90
N VAL A 264 0.40 26.77 -12.32
CA VAL A 264 1.63 26.00 -12.09
C VAL A 264 1.79 24.94 -13.16
N ASP A 265 2.92 24.96 -13.89
CA ASP A 265 3.28 23.87 -14.80
C ASP A 265 3.88 22.71 -14.01
N ILE A 266 3.02 21.80 -13.55
CA ILE A 266 3.40 20.67 -12.70
C ILE A 266 4.49 19.81 -13.36
N ASN A 267 4.45 19.62 -14.68
CA ASN A 267 5.44 18.77 -15.35
C ASN A 267 6.81 19.45 -15.34
N LYS A 268 6.86 20.74 -15.69
CA LYS A 268 8.13 21.49 -15.64
C LYS A 268 8.70 21.56 -14.22
N GLU A 269 7.86 21.92 -13.24
CA GLU A 269 8.26 22.08 -11.85
C GLU A 269 8.75 20.76 -11.23
N VAL A 270 8.03 19.66 -11.45
CA VAL A 270 8.36 18.37 -10.84
C VAL A 270 9.42 17.62 -11.66
N ASP A 271 9.22 17.47 -12.97
CA ASP A 271 10.03 16.58 -13.79
C ASP A 271 11.40 17.18 -14.10
N LEU A 272 11.45 18.49 -14.37
CA LEU A 272 12.69 19.18 -14.79
C LEU A 272 13.37 19.94 -13.66
N GLN A 273 12.61 20.54 -12.75
CA GLN A 273 13.15 21.39 -11.68
C GLN A 273 13.24 20.68 -10.32
N ASN A 274 12.78 19.42 -10.22
CA ASN A 274 12.79 18.62 -8.99
C ASN A 274 12.11 19.36 -7.81
N ASN A 275 11.02 20.08 -8.08
CA ASN A 275 10.29 20.86 -7.08
C ASN A 275 9.45 19.94 -6.17
N ILE A 276 10.03 19.57 -5.03
CA ILE A 276 9.40 18.70 -4.01
C ILE A 276 8.12 19.33 -3.44
N GLY A 277 8.04 20.67 -3.36
CA GLY A 277 6.87 21.38 -2.84
C GLY A 277 5.63 21.16 -3.73
N VAL A 278 5.78 21.33 -5.04
CA VAL A 278 4.71 21.07 -6.02
C VAL A 278 4.36 19.58 -6.05
N ALA A 279 5.36 18.69 -5.99
CA ALA A 279 5.11 17.25 -5.92
C ALA A 279 4.32 16.83 -4.67
N THR A 280 4.61 17.42 -3.52
CA THR A 280 3.90 17.17 -2.25
C THR A 280 2.46 17.67 -2.32
N MET A 281 2.23 18.84 -2.93
CA MET A 281 0.87 19.33 -3.21
C MET A 281 0.10 18.38 -4.13
N ASP A 282 0.73 17.89 -5.20
CA ASP A 282 0.11 16.88 -6.08
C ASP A 282 -0.23 15.60 -5.30
N MET A 283 0.70 15.07 -4.50
CA MET A 283 0.44 13.93 -3.61
C MET A 283 -0.78 14.19 -2.70
N ALA A 284 -0.81 15.33 -2.01
CA ALA A 284 -1.92 15.68 -1.12
C ALA A 284 -3.27 15.74 -1.85
N ILE A 285 -3.30 16.28 -3.08
CA ILE A 285 -4.50 16.30 -3.92
C ILE A 285 -4.98 14.89 -4.24
N ASN A 286 -4.08 13.98 -4.69
CA ASN A 286 -4.48 12.60 -5.01
C ASN A 286 -5.04 11.89 -3.76
N LEU A 287 -4.36 12.01 -2.62
CA LEU A 287 -4.84 11.40 -1.37
C LEU A 287 -6.20 11.96 -0.95
N SER A 288 -6.39 13.28 -1.05
CA SER A 288 -7.65 13.94 -0.69
C SER A 288 -8.80 13.46 -1.57
N ILE A 289 -8.60 13.36 -2.88
CA ILE A 289 -9.61 12.86 -3.81
C ILE A 289 -9.93 11.38 -3.54
N ALA A 290 -8.93 10.56 -3.23
CA ALA A 290 -9.16 9.16 -2.90
C ALA A 290 -10.01 9.02 -1.61
N PHE A 291 -9.71 9.81 -0.57
CA PHE A 291 -10.50 9.83 0.66
C PHE A 291 -11.92 10.37 0.45
N ILE A 292 -12.08 11.45 -0.33
CA ILE A 292 -13.41 11.99 -0.67
C ILE A 292 -14.23 10.94 -1.41
N LEU A 293 -13.65 10.27 -2.40
CA LEU A 293 -14.32 9.19 -3.13
C LEU A 293 -14.73 8.06 -2.20
N THR A 294 -13.86 7.67 -1.28
CA THR A 294 -14.19 6.66 -0.28
C THR A 294 -15.37 7.11 0.58
N ALA A 295 -15.35 8.35 1.09
CA ALA A 295 -16.41 8.88 1.95
C ALA A 295 -17.76 9.07 1.26
N LEU A 296 -17.78 9.36 -0.04
CA LEU A 296 -19.02 9.44 -0.84
C LEU A 296 -19.66 8.07 -1.07
N LEU A 297 -18.91 7.00 -0.80
CA LEU A 297 -19.22 5.63 -1.17
C LEU A 297 -19.06 4.66 0.03
N ILE A 298 -19.43 5.14 1.23
CA ILE A 298 -19.59 4.36 2.46
C ILE A 298 -21.08 4.28 2.79
#